data_AF-E3NBU9-F1
#
_entry.id   AF-E3NBU9-F1
#
_cell.length_a   1.000
_cell.length_b   1.000
_cell.length_c   1.000
_cell.angle_alpha   90.00
_cell.angle_beta   90.00
_cell.angle_gamma   90.00
#
_symmetry.space_group_name_H-M   'P 1'
#
loop_
_entity.id
_entity.type
_entity.pdbx_description
1 polymer ?
#
loop_
_entity_poly.entity_id
_entity_poly.type
_entity_poly.pdbx_seq_one_letter_code
_entity_poly.pdbx_strand_id
1 'polypeptide(L)'
;MENEQQQAQTAPSCRAGCGFFGASATEGYCSQCFKNTLKRQQDAVRLTSPGFSCRCGGLYCGDHRYDQAHNCQFDYKTMERETIRKNNPVVVSDKVQRI
;
A
#
# COMPACT_ATOMS: atom_id res chain seq x y z
N MET A 1 52.02 -9.32 -24.08
CA MET A 1 51.45 -8.40 -23.09
C MET A 1 49.96 -8.42 -23.34
N GLU A 2 49.25 -9.13 -22.47
CA GLU A 2 47.82 -9.38 -22.59
C GLU A 2 47.07 -8.05 -22.70
N ASN A 3 46.31 -7.92 -23.78
CA ASN A 3 45.29 -6.90 -23.91
C ASN A 3 44.17 -7.32 -22.94
N GLU A 4 44.20 -6.77 -21.73
CA GLU A 4 43.17 -6.97 -20.70
C GLU A 4 41.83 -6.52 -21.26
N GLN A 5 41.11 -7.51 -21.79
CA GLN A 5 39.74 -7.45 -22.24
C GLN A 5 38.93 -6.83 -21.12
N GLN A 6 38.47 -5.60 -21.34
CA GLN A 6 37.44 -4.95 -20.54
C GLN A 6 36.29 -5.95 -20.41
N GLN A 7 36.18 -6.51 -19.20
CA GLN A 7 35.20 -7.51 -18.84
C GLN A 7 33.83 -7.02 -19.30
N ALA A 8 33.18 -7.79 -20.18
CA ALA A 8 31.78 -7.61 -20.52
C ALA A 8 30.96 -7.89 -19.25
N GLN A 9 30.78 -6.86 -18.43
CA GLN A 9 29.97 -6.90 -17.23
C GLN A 9 28.52 -7.01 -17.68
N THR A 10 27.97 -8.23 -17.66
CA THR A 10 26.54 -8.47 -17.75
C THR A 10 25.88 -7.66 -16.64
N ALA A 11 25.30 -6.51 -16.99
CA ALA A 11 24.61 -5.67 -16.03
C ALA A 11 23.54 -6.51 -15.33
N PRO A 12 23.59 -6.67 -13.99
CA PRO A 12 22.65 -7.53 -13.28
C PRO A 12 21.22 -7.02 -13.50
N SER A 13 20.27 -7.94 -13.63
CA SER A 13 18.87 -7.58 -13.72
C SER A 13 18.42 -6.86 -12.44
N CYS A 14 17.45 -5.95 -12.58
CA CYS A 14 16.92 -5.20 -11.47
C CYS A 14 16.42 -6.15 -10.38
N ARG A 15 16.85 -5.92 -9.14
CA ARG A 15 16.48 -6.73 -7.97
C ARG A 15 14.97 -6.79 -7.72
N ALA A 16 14.21 -5.83 -8.24
CA ALA A 16 12.75 -5.84 -8.20
C ALA A 16 12.10 -6.76 -9.25
N GLY A 17 12.87 -7.45 -10.09
CA GLY A 17 12.36 -8.38 -11.10
C GLY A 17 11.62 -7.71 -12.26
N CYS A 18 11.80 -6.41 -12.48
CA CYS A 18 11.06 -5.66 -13.50
C CYS A 18 11.57 -5.82 -14.94
N GLY A 19 12.58 -6.67 -15.16
CA GLY A 19 13.17 -6.94 -16.48
C GLY A 19 14.14 -5.87 -17.00
N PHE A 20 14.33 -4.75 -16.29
CA PHE A 20 15.33 -3.73 -16.62
C PHE A 20 16.66 -4.01 -15.94
N PHE A 21 17.75 -3.45 -16.47
CA PHE A 21 19.08 -3.53 -15.86
C PHE A 21 19.15 -2.71 -14.56
N GLY A 22 19.74 -3.29 -13.53
CA GLY A 22 20.08 -2.62 -12.28
C GLY A 22 21.50 -2.05 -12.34
N ALA A 23 21.75 -0.98 -11.57
CA ALA A 23 23.10 -0.43 -11.41
C ALA A 23 23.65 -0.75 -10.02
N SER A 24 24.97 -0.92 -9.92
CA SER A 24 25.67 -1.15 -8.65
C SER A 24 25.52 0.03 -7.68
N ALA A 25 25.47 1.26 -8.21
CA ALA A 25 25.25 2.48 -7.42
C ALA A 25 23.85 2.58 -6.78
N THR A 26 22.85 1.88 -7.32
CA THR A 26 21.46 1.84 -6.82
C THR A 26 21.12 0.47 -6.24
N GLU A 27 22.07 -0.20 -5.58
CA GLU A 27 21.90 -1.49 -4.90
C GLU A 27 21.29 -2.60 -5.79
N GLY A 28 21.55 -2.54 -7.10
CA GLY A 28 20.98 -3.47 -8.07
C GLY A 28 19.55 -3.16 -8.49
N TYR A 29 18.99 -2.00 -8.16
CA TYR A 29 17.71 -1.52 -8.68
C TYR A 29 17.89 -0.71 -9.97
N CYS A 30 16.89 -0.73 -10.86
CA CYS A 30 16.80 0.22 -11.96
C CYS A 30 16.36 1.61 -11.46
N SER A 31 16.54 2.64 -12.28
CA SER A 31 16.20 4.03 -11.93
C SER A 31 14.76 4.22 -11.42
N GLN A 32 13.79 3.52 -12.02
CA GLN A 32 12.39 3.61 -11.62
C GLN A 32 12.10 2.85 -10.32
N CYS A 33 12.63 1.63 -10.19
CA CYS A 33 12.44 0.83 -8.99
C CYS A 33 13.16 1.42 -7.77
N PHE A 34 14.32 2.06 -7.98
CA PHE A 34 15.05 2.75 -6.92
C PHE A 34 14.29 3.97 -6.39
N LYS A 35 13.67 4.76 -7.28
CA LYS A 35 12.78 5.85 -6.84
C LYS A 35 11.58 5.33 -6.05
N ASN A 36 10.99 4.22 -6.48
CA ASN A 36 9.87 3.60 -5.78
C ASN A 36 10.28 3.07 -4.39
N THR A 37 11.46 2.46 -4.23
CA THR A 37 11.95 1.99 -2.92
C THR A 37 12.27 3.15 -2.00
N LEU A 38 12.90 4.23 -2.50
CA LEU A 38 13.15 5.44 -1.73
C LEU A 38 11.87 6.13 -1.27
N LYS A 39 10.85 6.22 -2.13
CA LYS A 39 9.55 6.78 -1.76
C LYS A 39 8.91 5.98 -0.62
N ARG A 40 8.91 4.64 -0.72
CA ARG A 40 8.41 3.73 0.33
C ARG A 40 9.19 3.87 1.65
N GLN A 41 10.51 4.07 1.60
CA GLN A 41 11.31 4.34 2.79
C GLN A 41 10.98 5.70 3.41
N GLN A 42 10.79 6.75 2.61
CA GLN A 42 10.37 8.07 3.10
C GLN A 42 8.99 8.02 3.79
N ASP A 43 8.07 7.21 3.28
CA ASP A 43 6.76 7.00 3.91
C ASP A 43 6.87 6.34 5.30
N ALA A 44 7.83 5.43 5.48
CA ALA A 44 8.10 4.80 6.78
C ALA A 44 8.74 5.77 7.80
N VAL A 45 9.60 6.69 7.35
CA VAL A 45 10.28 7.67 8.21
C VAL A 45 9.33 8.76 8.71
N ARG A 46 8.22 9.04 8.01
CA ARG A 46 7.19 9.98 8.47
C ARG A 46 6.33 9.46 9.64
N LEU A 47 6.51 8.21 10.07
CA LEU A 47 5.80 7.60 11.20
C LEU A 47 6.35 8.03 12.59
N THR A 48 7.41 8.84 12.64
CA THR A 48 8.02 9.37 13.90
C THR A 48 7.18 10.47 14.59
N SER A 49 5.99 10.81 14.06
CA SER A 49 4.93 11.61 14.69
C SER A 49 3.63 10.80 14.61
N PRO A 50 2.60 10.95 15.48
CA PRO A 50 1.60 9.88 15.66
C PRO A 50 0.92 9.58 14.32
N GLY A 51 1.30 8.45 13.74
CA GLY A 51 0.75 7.97 12.49
C GLY A 51 -0.73 7.69 12.66
N PHE A 52 -1.48 7.79 11.58
CA PHE A 52 -2.88 7.40 11.58
C PHE A 52 -2.94 5.87 11.64
N SER A 53 -3.56 5.35 12.69
CA SER A 53 -3.84 3.91 12.79
C SER A 53 -5.01 3.55 11.89
N CYS A 54 -4.84 2.48 11.10
CA CYS A 54 -5.92 1.87 10.35
C CYS A 54 -6.48 0.66 11.11
N ARG A 55 -7.74 0.29 10.85
CA ARG A 55 -8.38 -0.90 11.45
C ARG A 55 -7.73 -2.22 11.02
N CYS A 56 -6.95 -2.21 9.94
CA CYS A 56 -6.12 -3.36 9.55
C CYS A 56 -4.89 -3.58 10.47
N GLY A 57 -4.62 -2.68 11.41
CA GLY A 57 -3.48 -2.75 12.33
C GLY A 57 -2.21 -2.03 11.85
N GLY A 58 -2.22 -1.45 10.64
CA GLY A 58 -1.13 -0.65 10.11
C GLY A 58 -1.10 0.80 10.64
N LEU A 59 0.10 1.39 10.69
CA LEU A 59 0.31 2.81 10.94
C LEU A 59 0.71 3.50 9.63
N TYR A 60 0.04 4.62 9.31
CA TYR A 60 0.21 5.30 8.04
C TYR A 60 0.41 6.81 8.21
N CYS A 61 1.09 7.43 7.25
CA CYS A 61 1.20 8.89 7.15
C CYS A 61 -0.11 9.51 6.64
N GLY A 62 -0.18 10.85 6.56
CA GLY A 62 -1.39 11.57 6.14
C GLY A 62 -1.90 11.17 4.75
N ASP A 63 -1.00 10.94 3.80
CA ASP A 63 -1.35 10.57 2.43
C ASP A 63 -1.86 9.12 2.31
N HIS A 64 -1.41 8.24 3.22
CA HIS A 64 -1.78 6.82 3.24
C HIS A 64 -2.83 6.49 4.32
N ARG A 65 -3.48 7.52 4.88
CA ARG A 65 -4.48 7.41 5.96
C ARG A 65 -5.72 6.58 5.55
N TYR A 66 -6.15 6.69 4.30
CA TYR A 66 -7.38 6.07 3.82
C TYR A 66 -7.15 4.63 3.35
N ASP A 67 -8.19 3.80 3.41
CA ASP A 67 -8.20 2.38 3.04
C ASP A 67 -7.74 2.14 1.59
N GLN A 68 -8.18 3.00 0.67
CA GLN A 68 -7.79 2.95 -0.75
C GLN A 68 -6.34 3.35 -1.02
N ALA A 69 -5.70 4.07 -0.09
CA ALA A 69 -4.34 4.57 -0.26
C ALA A 69 -3.27 3.53 0.16
N HIS A 70 -3.68 2.45 0.81
CA HIS A 70 -2.81 1.31 1.12
C HIS A 70 -3.51 0.02 0.73
N ASN A 71 -2.79 -1.11 0.76
CA ASN A 71 -3.39 -2.40 0.47
C ASN A 71 -4.18 -2.91 1.70
N CYS A 72 -5.24 -2.19 2.08
CA CYS A 72 -6.06 -2.49 3.26
C CYS A 72 -6.82 -3.79 3.05
N GLN A 73 -6.54 -4.81 3.88
CA GLN A 73 -7.22 -6.10 3.83
C GLN A 73 -8.45 -6.17 4.76
N PHE A 74 -8.80 -5.07 5.41
CA PHE A 74 -9.90 -5.04 6.37
C PHE A 74 -11.24 -4.91 5.64
N ASP A 75 -12.16 -5.84 5.87
CA ASP A 75 -13.48 -5.83 5.24
C ASP A 75 -14.44 -4.88 5.98
N TYR A 76 -14.44 -3.61 5.56
CA TYR A 76 -15.35 -2.60 6.10
C TYR A 76 -16.83 -2.90 5.78
N LYS A 77 -17.10 -3.45 4.59
CA LYS A 77 -18.45 -3.62 4.05
C LYS A 77 -19.29 -4.60 4.86
N THR A 78 -18.72 -5.72 5.24
CA THR A 78 -19.37 -6.75 6.06
C THR A 78 -19.63 -6.23 7.47
N MET A 79 -18.67 -5.54 8.06
CA MET A 79 -18.77 -5.00 9.42
C MET A 79 -19.80 -3.86 9.51
N GLU A 80 -19.86 -2.97 8.51
CA GLU A 80 -20.90 -1.94 8.42
C GLU A 80 -22.28 -2.55 8.21
N ARG A 81 -22.41 -3.56 7.33
CA ARG A 81 -23.69 -4.26 7.11
C ARG A 81 -24.20 -4.90 8.40
N GLU A 82 -23.34 -5.58 9.15
CA GLU A 82 -23.73 -6.19 10.42
C GLU A 82 -24.15 -5.12 11.44
N THR A 83 -23.42 -4.02 11.50
CA THR A 83 -23.71 -2.89 12.39
C THR A 83 -25.06 -2.24 12.06
N ILE A 84 -25.34 -1.98 10.78
CA ILE A 84 -26.63 -1.44 10.32
C ILE A 84 -27.75 -2.42 10.63
N ARG A 85 -27.55 -3.72 10.39
CA ARG A 85 -28.56 -4.74 10.68
C ARG A 85 -28.92 -4.79 12.16
N LYS A 86 -27.93 -4.68 13.05
CA LYS A 86 -28.16 -4.63 14.51
C LYS A 86 -28.87 -3.35 14.94
N ASN A 87 -28.56 -2.22 14.30
CA ASN A 87 -29.06 -0.92 14.70
C ASN A 87 -30.31 -0.45 13.94
N ASN A 88 -30.91 -1.27 13.07
CA ASN A 88 -32.12 -0.89 12.34
C ASN A 88 -33.37 -1.19 13.20
N PRO A 89 -34.01 -0.19 13.82
CA PRO A 89 -35.25 -0.40 14.56
C PRO A 89 -36.37 -0.77 13.59
N VAL A 90 -37.09 -1.85 13.88
CA VAL A 90 -38.23 -2.28 13.07
C VAL A 90 -39.37 -1.28 13.27
N VAL A 91 -39.59 -0.43 12.28
CA VAL A 91 -40.74 0.47 12.25
C VAL A 91 -41.97 -0.33 11.85
N VAL A 92 -42.82 -0.65 12.83
CA VAL A 92 -44.15 -1.20 12.61
C VAL A 92 -45.15 -0.08 12.78
N SER A 93 -45.76 0.37 11.67
CA SER A 93 -46.88 1.30 11.70
C SER A 93 -48.19 0.52 11.65
N ASP A 94 -49.16 0.91 12.47
CA ASP A 94 -50.52 0.37 12.39
C ASP A 94 -51.14 0.67 11.03
N LYS A 95 -51.83 -0.31 10.44
CA LYS A 95 -52.46 -0.15 9.13
C LYS A 95 -53.58 0.88 9.24
N VAL A 96 -53.44 2.01 8.54
CA VAL A 96 -54.48 3.05 8.48
C VAL A 96 -55.78 2.42 7.98
N GLN A 97 -56.81 2.48 8.80
CA GLN A 97 -58.13 2.00 8.41
C GLN A 97 -58.73 2.97 7.40
N ARG A 98 -59.22 2.42 6.28
CA ARG A 98 -59.95 3.19 5.27
C ARG A 98 -61.26 3.71 5.87
N ILE A 99 -61.41 5.03 5.87
CA ILE A 99 -62.63 5.78 6.21
C ILE A 99 -63.58 5.74 5.02
#